data_AF-A0A3P5XJV2-F1
#
_entry.id   AF-A0A3P5XJV2-F1
#
_cell.length_a   1.000
_cell.length_b   1.000
_cell.length_c   1.000
_cell.angle_alpha   90.00
_cell.angle_beta   90.00
_cell.angle_gamma   90.00
#
_symmetry.space_group_name_H-M   'P 1'
#
loop_
_entity.id
_entity.type
_entity.pdbx_description
1 polymer ?
#
loop_
_entity_poly.entity_id
_entity_poly.type
_entity_poly.pdbx_seq_one_letter_code
_entity_poly.pdbx_strand_id
1 'polypeptide(L)'
;MSPGTVDYLFRQLVAGRSSEDDQWAREGISLAAQPEGAELARRLAETDVDALTPLELFNYVRAAQRLAAWAEDLRQSAVGRYCQVPDPTTT
;
A
#
# COMPACT_ATOMS: atom_id res chain seq x y z
N MET A 1 -7.61 10.25 -23.03
CA MET A 1 -8.30 10.07 -21.74
C MET A 1 -8.91 11.41 -21.34
N SER A 2 -10.19 11.45 -20.98
CA SER A 2 -10.89 12.71 -20.68
C SER A 2 -10.50 13.24 -19.28
N PRO A 3 -10.36 14.57 -19.08
CA PRO A 3 -9.96 15.16 -17.80
C PRO A 3 -10.80 14.73 -16.59
N GLY A 4 -12.09 14.46 -16.80
CA GLY A 4 -13.01 14.01 -15.73
C GLY A 4 -12.71 12.60 -15.20
N THR A 5 -12.09 11.72 -16.00
CA THR A 5 -11.74 10.37 -15.57
C THR A 5 -10.58 10.40 -14.56
N VAL A 6 -9.63 11.32 -14.76
CA VAL A 6 -8.47 11.48 -13.87
C VAL A 6 -8.89 12.05 -12.52
N ASP A 7 -9.76 13.07 -12.49
CA ASP A 7 -10.29 13.64 -11.23
C ASP A 7 -11.11 12.61 -10.44
N TYR A 8 -11.90 11.78 -11.14
CA TYR A 8 -12.68 10.71 -10.51
C TYR A 8 -11.77 9.64 -9.88
N LEU A 9 -10.76 9.16 -10.60
CA LEU A 9 -9.81 8.16 -10.07
C LEU A 9 -8.99 8.72 -8.91
N PHE A 10 -8.61 10.01 -8.97
CA PHE A 10 -7.92 10.69 -7.88
C PHE A 10 -8.80 10.80 -6.63
N ARG A 11 -10.08 11.16 -6.77
CA ARG A 11 -11.04 11.18 -5.65
C ARG A 11 -11.29 9.78 -5.07
N GLN A 12 -11.37 8.75 -5.91
CA GLN A 12 -11.51 7.36 -5.45
C GLN A 12 -10.28 6.88 -4.67
N LEU A 13 -9.08 7.26 -5.13
CA LEU A 13 -7.82 7.00 -4.44
C LEU A 13 -7.77 7.67 -3.06
N VAL A 14 -8.15 8.96 -2.97
CA VAL A 14 -8.23 9.70 -1.70
C VAL A 14 -9.29 9.11 -0.76
N ALA A 15 -10.35 8.51 -1.30
CA ALA A 15 -11.41 7.86 -0.55
C ALA A 15 -11.10 6.40 -0.14
N GLY A 16 -9.93 5.85 -0.48
CA GLY A 16 -9.53 4.49 -0.12
C GLY A 16 -10.37 3.38 -0.74
N ARG A 17 -11.14 3.67 -1.80
CA ARG A 17 -11.95 2.66 -2.52
C ARG A 17 -11.37 2.43 -3.91
N SER A 18 -10.79 1.26 -4.11
CA SER A 18 -10.26 0.80 -5.39
C SER A 18 -11.35 0.03 -6.14
N SER A 19 -11.86 0.58 -7.25
CA SER A 19 -12.82 -0.12 -8.13
C SER A 19 -12.21 -1.32 -8.87
N GLU A 20 -10.89 -1.46 -8.86
CA GLU A 20 -10.17 -2.57 -9.51
C GLU A 20 -10.06 -3.81 -8.62
N ASP A 21 -10.12 -3.64 -7.29
CA ASP A 21 -10.05 -4.75 -6.34
C ASP A 21 -11.28 -5.67 -6.50
N ASP A 22 -12.45 -5.08 -6.82
CA ASP A 22 -13.68 -5.79 -7.13
C ASP A 22 -13.66 -6.51 -8.48
N GLN A 23 -12.86 -6.03 -9.44
CA GLN A 23 -12.76 -6.63 -10.78
C GLN A 23 -11.82 -7.84 -10.77
N TRP A 24 -10.69 -7.76 -10.08
CA TRP A 24 -9.72 -8.86 -10.01
C TRP A 24 -10.16 -9.99 -9.08
N ALA A 25 -10.92 -9.70 -8.02
CA ALA A 25 -11.58 -10.72 -7.22
C ALA A 25 -12.62 -11.53 -8.04
N ARG A 26 -13.29 -10.90 -9.01
CA ARG A 26 -14.20 -11.57 -9.95
C ARG A 26 -13.50 -12.44 -10.99
N GLU A 27 -12.22 -12.18 -11.26
CA GLU A 27 -11.39 -12.92 -12.22
C GLU A 27 -10.55 -14.04 -11.55
N GLY A 28 -10.69 -14.25 -10.24
CA GLY A 28 -9.99 -15.31 -9.50
C GLY A 28 -8.50 -15.05 -9.30
N ILE A 29 -8.04 -13.82 -9.56
CA ILE A 29 -6.65 -13.41 -9.35
C ILE A 29 -6.51 -13.02 -7.89
N SER A 30 -5.98 -13.95 -7.10
CA SER A 30 -5.64 -13.68 -5.71
C SER A 30 -4.35 -12.87 -5.62
N LEU A 31 -4.46 -11.60 -5.22
CA LEU A 31 -3.33 -10.78 -4.77
C LEU A 31 -2.68 -11.33 -3.49
N ALA A 32 -2.96 -12.55 -3.04
CA ALA A 32 -2.24 -13.16 -1.93
C ALA A 32 -0.77 -13.51 -2.29
N ALA A 33 -0.42 -13.56 -3.58
CA ALA A 33 0.97 -13.68 -4.03
C ALA A 33 1.59 -12.29 -4.26
N GLN A 34 1.53 -11.42 -3.25
CA GLN A 34 2.20 -10.11 -3.31
C GLN A 34 3.64 -10.23 -2.82
N PRO A 35 4.60 -9.44 -3.35
CA PRO A 35 5.94 -9.37 -2.78
C PRO A 35 5.84 -8.92 -1.32
N GLU A 36 6.67 -9.50 -0.46
CA GLU A 36 6.83 -9.04 0.92
C GLU A 36 7.13 -7.53 0.92
N GLY A 37 6.70 -6.81 1.96
CA GLY A 37 6.84 -5.35 2.01
C GLY A 37 8.27 -4.86 1.77
N ALA A 38 9.28 -5.64 2.14
CA ALA A 38 10.69 -5.37 1.85
C ALA A 38 11.02 -5.35 0.34
N GLU A 39 10.52 -6.31 -0.43
CA GLU A 39 10.73 -6.36 -1.88
C GLU A 39 9.94 -5.26 -2.60
N LEU A 40 8.75 -4.91 -2.09
CA LEU A 40 8.01 -3.74 -2.58
C LEU A 40 8.77 -2.43 -2.32
N ALA A 41 9.34 -2.27 -1.13
CA ALA A 41 10.17 -1.12 -0.79
C ALA A 41 11.40 -1.01 -1.71
N ARG A 42 12.08 -2.13 -1.97
CA ARG A 42 13.23 -2.18 -2.88
C ARG A 42 12.84 -1.73 -4.30
N ARG A 43 11.76 -2.30 -4.85
CA ARG A 43 11.28 -1.96 -6.20
C ARG A 43 10.88 -0.49 -6.32
N LEU A 44 10.18 0.06 -5.33
CA LEU A 44 9.82 1.47 -5.30
C LEU A 44 11.07 2.37 -5.27
N ALA A 45 12.06 2.03 -4.44
CA ALA A 45 13.30 2.79 -4.34
C ALA A 45 14.16 2.75 -5.62
N GLU A 46 14.10 1.66 -6.38
CA GLU A 46 14.83 1.49 -7.65
C GLU A 46 14.11 2.12 -8.86
N THR A 47 12.86 2.55 -8.71
CA THR A 47 12.07 3.10 -9.81
C THR A 47 12.49 4.54 -10.12
N ASP A 48 12.83 4.82 -11.38
CA ASP A 48 13.01 6.18 -11.87
C ASP A 48 11.64 6.85 -12.06
N VAL A 49 11.27 7.73 -11.13
CA VAL A 49 9.96 8.38 -11.09
C VAL A 49 9.77 9.35 -12.26
N ASP A 50 10.85 9.97 -12.75
CA ASP A 50 10.77 10.95 -13.83
C ASP A 50 10.53 10.29 -15.21
N ALA A 51 10.83 8.99 -15.31
CA ALA A 51 10.59 8.19 -16.52
C ALA A 51 9.17 7.61 -16.61
N LEU A 52 8.35 7.72 -15.55
CA LEU A 52 7.03 7.10 -15.49
C LEU A 52 6.00 7.85 -16.34
N THR A 53 5.19 7.10 -17.06
CA THR A 53 3.95 7.65 -17.64
C THR A 53 2.95 8.03 -16.53
N PRO A 54 1.94 8.88 -16.81
CA PRO A 54 0.94 9.25 -15.80
C PRO A 54 0.20 8.06 -15.17
N LEU A 55 -0.04 6.98 -15.93
CA LEU A 55 -0.67 5.77 -15.41
C LEU A 55 0.28 4.99 -14.49
N GLU A 56 1.55 4.88 -14.86
CA GLU A 56 2.56 4.23 -14.03
C GLU A 56 2.83 5.02 -12.75
N LEU A 57 2.81 6.35 -12.81
CA LEU A 57 2.91 7.21 -11.62
C LEU A 57 1.74 6.97 -10.66
N PHE A 58 0.52 6.79 -11.17
CA PHE A 58 -0.63 6.42 -10.34
C PHE A 58 -0.42 5.05 -9.67
N ASN A 59 0.06 4.05 -10.42
CA ASN A 59 0.39 2.74 -9.88
C ASN A 59 1.51 2.79 -8.83
N TYR A 60 2.52 3.63 -9.06
CA TYR A 60 3.60 3.88 -8.12
C TYR A 60 3.08 4.46 -6.80
N VAL A 61 2.20 5.48 -6.86
CA VAL A 61 1.59 6.06 -5.65
C VAL A 61 0.80 5.03 -4.86
N ARG A 62 0.01 4.17 -5.54
CA ARG A 62 -0.73 3.09 -4.89
C ARG A 62 0.17 2.07 -4.21
N ALA A 63 1.24 1.67 -4.91
CA ALA A 63 2.24 0.77 -4.35
C ALA A 63 2.92 1.38 -3.11
N ALA A 64 3.23 2.68 -3.14
CA ALA A 64 3.80 3.40 -1.99
C ALA A 64 2.81 3.50 -0.82
N GLN A 65 1.53 3.76 -1.07
CA GLN A 65 0.48 3.75 -0.03
C GLN A 65 0.36 2.36 0.62
N ARG A 66 0.43 1.29 -0.17
CA ARG A 66 0.41 -0.09 0.35
C ARG A 66 1.63 -0.38 1.22
N LEU A 67 2.80 0.10 0.83
CA LEU A 67 4.01 -0.01 1.64
C LEU A 67 3.89 0.74 2.97
N ALA A 68 3.28 1.94 2.96
CA ALA A 68 3.05 2.72 4.17
C ALA A 68 2.12 1.99 5.16
N ALA A 69 1.04 1.36 4.67
CA ALA A 69 0.16 0.56 5.51
C ALA A 69 0.89 -0.64 6.13
N TRP A 70 1.70 -1.35 5.34
CA TRP A 70 2.53 -2.45 5.85
C TRP A 70 3.52 -2.00 6.93
N ALA A 71 4.19 -0.85 6.75
CA ALA A 71 5.11 -0.30 7.73
C ALA A 71 4.39 0.10 9.04
N GLU A 72 3.17 0.63 8.93
CA GLU A 72 2.34 0.98 10.08
C GLU A 72 1.91 -0.26 10.87
N ASP A 73 1.55 -1.35 10.20
CA ASP A 73 1.24 -2.63 10.87
C ASP A 73 2.44 -3.16 11.66
N LEU A 74 3.66 -3.07 11.09
CA LEU A 74 4.88 -3.44 11.82
C LEU A 74 5.08 -2.57 13.06
N ARG A 75 4.87 -1.25 12.95
CA ARG A 75 4.97 -0.31 14.06
C ARG A 75 3.98 -0.67 15.17
N GLN A 76 2.71 -0.89 14.83
CA GLN A 76 1.67 -1.28 15.79
C GLN A 76 1.99 -2.60 16.46
N SER A 77 2.50 -3.57 15.71
CA SER A 77 2.95 -4.87 16.22
C SER A 77 4.11 -4.73 17.22
N ALA A 78 5.06 -3.83 16.95
CA ALA A 78 6.18 -3.54 17.84
C ALA A 78 5.72 -2.82 19.12
N VAL A 79 4.85 -1.81 18.99
CA VAL A 79 4.26 -1.09 20.12
C VAL A 79 3.47 -2.04 21.02
N GLY A 80 2.64 -2.90 20.43
CA GLY A 80 1.88 -3.90 21.18
C GLY A 80 2.76 -4.77 22.07
N ARG A 81 3.91 -5.24 21.54
CA ARG A 81 4.88 -6.02 22.32
C ARG A 81 5.58 -5.20 23.39
N TYR A 82 5.97 -3.95 23.08
CA TYR A 82 6.63 -3.07 24.04
C TYR A 82 5.71 -2.73 25.23
N CYS A 83 4.44 -2.43 24.97
CA CYS A 83 3.46 -2.12 26.00
C CYS A 83 3.01 -3.36 26.81
N GLN A 84 3.22 -4.57 26.29
CA GLN A 84 2.91 -5.83 26.98
C GLN A 84 4.03 -6.33 27.89
N VAL A 85 5.18 -5.64 27.94
CA VAL A 85 6.26 -6.00 28.87
C VAL A 85 5.72 -5.84 30.31
N PRO A 86 5.55 -6.93 31.08
CA PRO A 86 5.05 -6.83 32.43
C PRO A 86 6.07 -6.09 33.29
N ASP A 87 5.57 -5.20 34.15
CA ASP A 87 6.39 -4.43 35.08
C ASP A 87 7.19 -5.41 35.96
N PRO A 88 8.54 -5.35 35.98
CA PRO A 88 9.38 -6.28 36.72
C PRO A 88 9.23 -6.18 38.26
N THR A 89 8.31 -5.33 38.75
CA THR A 89 8.05 -5.09 40.18
C THR A 89 6.86 -5.87 40.75
N THR A 90 6.19 -6.72 39.97
CA THR A 90 5.09 -7.57 40.48
C THR A 90 5.60 -9.01 40.74
N THR A 91 6.36 -9.21 41.82
CA THR A 91 6.59 -10.52 42.46
C THR A 91 6.81 -10.34 43.95
#